data_AF-A0AAV3HJB1-F1
#
_entry.id   AF-A0AAV3HJB1-F1
#
_cell.length_a   1.000
_cell.length_b   1.000
_cell.length_c   1.000
_cell.angle_alpha   90.00
_cell.angle_beta   90.00
_cell.angle_gamma   90.00
#
_symmetry.space_group_name_H-M   'P 1'
#
loop_
_entity.id
_entity.type
_entity.pdbx_description
1 polymer ?
#
loop_
_entity_poly.entity_id
_entity_poly.type
_entity_poly.pdbx_seq_one_letter_code
_entity_poly.pdbx_strand_id
1 'polypeptide(L)'
;MSKLTSAERKARDNERFSQRVSERREKGEDVVAYALANKKAVKFLTKSEKKALNERKATLQEELKLKEQEELRRIEQSFIVEEDNEQ
;
A
#
# COMPACT_ATOMS: atom_id res chain seq x y z
N MET A 1 34.44 -5.29 -14.45
CA MET A 1 33.35 -4.56 -13.74
C MET A 1 33.43 -4.91 -12.26
N SER A 2 33.81 -3.97 -11.40
CA SER A 2 33.76 -4.19 -9.96
C SER A 2 32.31 -4.37 -9.51
N LYS A 3 32.04 -5.36 -8.65
CA LYS A 3 30.70 -5.55 -8.09
C LYS A 3 30.47 -4.46 -7.05
N LEU A 4 29.37 -3.73 -7.19
CA LEU A 4 28.96 -2.75 -6.18
C LEU A 4 28.80 -3.42 -4.81
N THR A 5 29.35 -2.79 -3.79
CA THR A 5 29.13 -3.14 -2.39
C THR A 5 27.65 -2.97 -2.02
N SER A 6 27.25 -3.53 -0.87
CA SER A 6 25.89 -3.36 -0.35
C SER A 6 25.55 -1.87 -0.11
N ALA A 7 26.51 -1.10 0.40
CA ALA A 7 26.33 0.32 0.68
C ALA A 7 26.11 1.13 -0.62
N GLU A 8 26.93 0.87 -1.65
CA GLU A 8 26.80 1.55 -2.94
C GLU A 8 25.49 1.21 -3.65
N ARG A 9 25.05 -0.06 -3.59
CA ARG A 9 23.73 -0.45 -4.12
C ARG A 9 22.60 0.30 -3.44
N LYS A 10 22.65 0.41 -2.10
CA LYS A 10 21.66 1.15 -1.32
C LYS A 10 21.66 2.65 -1.64
N ALA A 11 22.84 3.25 -1.81
CA ALA A 11 22.97 4.66 -2.18
C ALA A 11 22.38 4.92 -3.57
N ARG A 12 22.75 4.11 -4.57
CA ARG A 12 22.21 4.18 -5.93
C ARG A 12 20.69 4.01 -5.95
N ASP A 13 20.17 3.05 -5.21
CA ASP A 13 18.73 2.80 -5.19
C ASP A 13 17.98 3.97 -4.51
N ASN A 14 18.53 4.53 -3.43
CA ASN A 14 17.97 5.72 -2.79
C ASN A 14 17.97 6.93 -3.73
N GLU A 15 19.06 7.18 -4.45
CA GLU A 15 19.15 8.26 -5.43
C GLU A 15 18.10 8.10 -6.52
N ARG A 16 17.95 6.89 -7.06
CA ARG A 16 16.90 6.57 -8.04
C ARG A 16 15.50 6.81 -7.51
N PHE A 17 15.21 6.42 -6.27
CA PHE A 17 13.90 6.68 -5.66
C PHE A 17 13.66 8.17 -5.45
N SER A 18 14.67 8.92 -5.02
CA SER A 18 14.58 10.38 -4.87
C SER A 18 14.28 11.06 -6.20
N GLN A 19 15.05 10.73 -7.25
CA GLN A 19 14.85 11.26 -8.61
C GLN A 19 13.43 10.96 -9.11
N ARG A 20 12.99 9.70 -9.02
CA ARG A 20 11.64 9.29 -9.43
C ARG A 20 10.52 9.97 -8.65
N VAL A 21 10.74 10.34 -7.39
CA VAL A 21 9.75 11.08 -6.60
C VAL A 21 9.70 12.54 -7.04
N SER A 22 10.87 13.16 -7.27
CA SER A 22 10.95 14.54 -7.77
C SER A 22 10.34 14.68 -9.16
N GLU A 23 10.71 13.81 -10.10
CA GLU A 23 10.16 13.81 -11.47
C GLU A 23 8.64 13.68 -11.47
N ARG A 24 8.07 12.85 -10.60
CA ARG A 24 6.62 12.73 -10.46
C ARG A 24 5.98 14.00 -9.96
N ARG A 25 6.61 14.64 -8.97
CA ARG A 25 6.13 15.92 -8.44
C ARG A 25 6.14 17.01 -9.52
N GLU A 26 7.20 17.05 -10.33
CA GLU A 26 7.32 17.98 -11.46
C GLU A 26 6.29 17.72 -12.55
N LYS A 27 5.99 16.44 -12.84
CA LYS A 27 4.97 16.02 -13.81
C LYS A 27 3.53 16.14 -13.28
N GLY A 28 3.34 16.47 -12.00
CA GLY A 28 2.02 16.46 -11.36
C GLY A 28 1.43 15.06 -11.16
N GLU A 29 2.26 14.01 -11.19
CA GLU A 29 1.85 12.63 -10.93
C GLU A 29 1.64 12.37 -9.44
N ASP A 30 0.82 11.37 -9.11
CA ASP A 30 0.51 11.01 -7.73
C ASP A 30 1.68 10.28 -7.05
N VAL A 31 2.51 11.07 -6.37
CA VAL A 31 3.66 10.59 -5.59
C VAL A 31 3.21 9.67 -4.43
N VAL A 32 2.03 9.90 -3.87
CA VAL A 32 1.51 9.12 -2.74
C VAL A 32 1.09 7.73 -3.23
N ALA A 33 0.42 7.62 -4.38
CA ALA A 33 0.12 6.34 -5.02
C ALA A 33 1.41 5.58 -5.37
N TYR A 34 2.42 6.27 -5.91
CA TYR A 34 3.73 5.66 -6.16
C TYR A 34 4.36 5.09 -4.87
N ALA A 35 4.27 5.82 -3.76
CA ALA A 35 4.79 5.39 -2.48
C ALA A 35 3.97 4.28 -1.79
N LEU A 36 2.66 4.18 -2.08
CA LEU A 36 1.86 3.02 -1.68
C LEU A 36 2.38 1.75 -2.36
N ALA A 37 2.64 1.81 -3.67
CA ALA A 37 3.18 0.69 -4.44
C ALA A 37 4.67 0.42 -4.10
N ASN A 38 5.44 1.46 -3.77
CA ASN A 38 6.89 1.39 -3.54
C ASN A 38 7.26 1.86 -2.13
N LYS A 39 7.33 0.92 -1.18
CA LYS A 39 7.60 1.20 0.24
C LYS A 39 8.87 2.02 0.51
N LYS A 40 9.89 1.96 -0.37
CA LYS A 40 11.13 2.75 -0.23
C LYS A 40 10.95 4.23 -0.56
N ALA A 41 10.00 4.57 -1.43
CA ALA A 41 9.73 5.94 -1.83
C ALA A 41 9.14 6.79 -0.68
N VAL A 42 8.52 6.16 0.32
CA VAL A 42 7.96 6.81 1.52
C VAL A 42 8.97 7.73 2.23
N LYS A 43 10.27 7.40 2.16
CA LYS A 43 11.33 8.21 2.78
C LYS A 43 11.47 9.60 2.17
N PHE A 44 11.17 9.73 0.89
CA PHE A 44 11.32 10.96 0.09
C PHE A 44 10.03 11.78 0.02
N LEU A 45 8.98 11.33 0.71
CA LEU A 45 7.75 12.10 0.85
C LEU A 45 7.94 13.26 1.83
N THR A 46 7.31 14.38 1.49
CA THR A 46 7.09 15.52 2.38
C THR A 46 6.12 15.17 3.51
N LYS A 47 5.99 16.04 4.50
CA LYS A 47 5.09 15.82 5.66
C LYS A 47 3.62 15.70 5.23
N SER A 48 3.17 16.55 4.31
CA SER A 48 1.81 16.52 3.78
C SER A 48 1.54 15.23 2.99
N GLU A 49 2.46 14.83 2.12
CA GLU A 49 2.36 13.58 1.36
C GLU A 49 2.36 12.34 2.28
N LYS A 50 3.13 12.35 3.37
CA LYS A 50 3.09 11.28 4.39
C LYS A 50 1.74 11.21 5.10
N LYS A 51 1.13 12.36 5.40
CA LYS A 51 -0.20 12.42 5.98
C LYS A 51 -1.24 11.80 5.02
N ALA A 52 -1.24 12.23 3.76
CA ALA A 52 -2.12 11.68 2.72
C ALA A 52 -1.89 10.17 2.51
N LEU A 53 -0.64 9.71 2.59
CA LEU A 53 -0.32 8.28 2.52
C LEU A 53 -0.98 7.49 3.66
N ASN A 54 -0.93 8.02 4.88
CA ASN A 54 -1.51 7.36 6.04
C ASN A 54 -3.03 7.34 5.99
N GLU A 55 -3.65 8.44 5.55
CA GLU A 55 -5.10 8.53 5.33
C GLU A 55 -5.55 7.46 4.32
N ARG A 56 -4.88 7.35 3.15
CA ARG A 56 -5.19 6.31 2.16
C ARG A 56 -4.97 4.88 2.66
N LYS A 57 -3.99 4.67 3.54
CA LYS A 57 -3.79 3.35 4.16
C LYS A 57 -4.91 3.02 5.13
N ALA A 58 -5.37 4.00 5.90
CA ALA A 58 -6.48 3.83 6.82
C ALA A 58 -7.76 3.46 6.06
N THR A 59 -8.09 4.18 4.98
CA THR A 59 -9.26 3.87 4.15
C THR A 59 -9.18 2.46 3.54
N LEU A 60 -8.03 2.07 2.98
CA LEU A 60 -7.84 0.73 2.45
C LEU A 60 -7.99 -0.35 3.52
N GLN A 61 -7.54 -0.08 4.76
CA GLN A 61 -7.68 -1.02 5.86
C GLN A 61 -9.13 -1.14 6.34
N GLU A 62 -9.88 -0.03 6.38
CA GLU A 62 -11.30 -0.02 6.71
C GLU A 62 -12.13 -0.78 5.67
N GLU A 63 -11.88 -0.55 4.38
CA GLU A 63 -12.52 -1.29 3.29
C GLU A 63 -12.25 -2.80 3.38
N LEU A 64 -11.03 -3.21 3.70
CA LEU A 64 -10.69 -4.62 3.89
C LEU A 64 -11.44 -5.24 5.06
N LYS A 65 -11.53 -4.53 6.20
CA LYS A 65 -12.28 -5.00 7.37
C LYS A 65 -13.77 -5.16 7.08
N LEU A 66 -14.37 -4.23 6.32
CA LEU A 66 -15.78 -4.34 5.94
C LEU A 66 -16.03 -5.55 5.04
N LYS A 67 -15.17 -5.77 4.04
CA LYS A 67 -15.26 -6.95 3.16
C LYS A 67 -15.09 -8.26 3.92
N GLU A 68 -14.14 -8.30 4.85
CA GLU A 68 -13.92 -9.46 5.72
C GLU A 68 -15.15 -9.75 6.59
N GLN A 69 -15.78 -8.72 7.17
CA GLN A 69 -17.02 -8.88 7.94
C GLN A 69 -18.19 -9.35 7.06
N GLU A 70 -18.33 -8.83 5.85
CA GLU A 70 -19.36 -9.29 4.90
C GLU A 70 -19.15 -10.75 4.51
N GLU A 71 -17.90 -11.17 4.30
CA GLU A 71 -17.54 -12.56 4.00
C GLU A 71 -17.85 -13.49 5.17
N LEU A 72 -17.50 -13.10 6.40
CA LEU A 72 -17.84 -13.85 7.60
C LEU A 72 -19.36 -14.00 7.75
N ARG A 73 -20.15 -12.96 7.52
CA ARG A 73 -21.63 -13.06 7.54
C ARG A 73 -22.16 -14.01 6.47
N ARG A 74 -21.60 -14.01 5.26
CA ARG A 74 -22.00 -14.96 4.20
C ARG A 74 -21.71 -16.40 4.62
N ILE A 75 -20.55 -16.64 5.23
CA ILE A 75 -20.16 -17.94 5.75
C ILE A 75 -21.12 -18.35 6.89
N GLU A 76 -21.38 -17.49 7.87
CA GLU A 76 -22.34 -17.74 8.96
C GLU A 76 -23.73 -18.10 8.43
N GLN A 77 -24.23 -17.36 7.43
CA GLN A 77 -25.53 -17.65 6.79
C GLN A 77 -25.55 -19.01 6.08
N SER A 78 -24.43 -19.44 5.50
CA SER A 78 -24.36 -20.75 4.85
C SER A 78 -24.48 -21.92 5.83
N PHE A 79 -24.02 -21.76 7.08
CA PHE A 79 -24.18 -22.78 8.12
C PHE A 79 -25.60 -22.85 8.69
N ILE A 80 -26.31 -21.72 8.78
CA ILE A 80 -27.67 -21.68 9.35
C ILE A 80 -28.71 -22.32 8.40
N VAL A 81 -28.52 -22.21 7.09
CA VAL A 81 -29.48 -22.76 6.10
C VAL A 81 -29.41 -24.28 5.99
N GLU A 82 -28.29 -24.91 6.37
CA GLU A 82 -28.15 -26.37 6.32
C GLU A 82 -28.81 -27.09 7.50
N GLU A 83 -28.99 -26.44 8.67
CA GLU A 83 -29.62 -27.06 9.84
C GLU A 83 -31.16 -27.15 9.75
N ASP A 84 -31.81 -26.33 8.92
CA ASP A 84 -33.28 -26.29 8.78
C ASP A 84 -33.85 -27.23 7.68
N ASN A 85 -33.00 -28.03 7.02
CA ASN A 85 -33.40 -28.89 5.88
C ASN A 85 -33.38 -30.40 6.19
N GLU A 86 -33.33 -30.82 7.47
CA GLU A 86 -33.43 -32.24 7.89
C GLU A 86 -34.82 -32.63 8.46
N GLN A 87 -35.93 -32.22 7.84
CA GLN A 87 -37.29 -32.76 8.16
C GLN A 87 -37.92 -33.53 7.01
#